data_AF-B3N5B0-F1
#
_entry.id   AF-B3N5B0-F1
#
_cell.length_a   1.000
_cell.length_b   1.000
_cell.length_c   1.000
_cell.angle_alpha   90.00
_cell.angle_beta   90.00
_cell.angle_gamma   90.00
#
_symmetry.space_group_name_H-M   'P 1'
#
loop_
_entity.id
_entity.type
_entity.pdbx_description
1 polymer ?
#
loop_
_entity_poly.entity_id
_entity_poly.type
_entity_poly.pdbx_seq_one_letter_code
_entity_poly.pdbx_strand_id
1 'polypeptide(L)' 'MFLEASAMTGQNVEEAFLETARKIYQNIQEGRLDLNASESGVQHRPSQPSRTSLSSEATGAKDQCSC' A
#
# COMPACT_ATOMS: atom_id res chain seq x y z
N MET A 1 -21.35 -3.95 -1.99
CA MET A 1 -21.47 -3.34 -3.33
C MET A 1 -21.21 -4.43 -4.35
N PHE A 2 -21.90 -4.40 -5.48
CA PHE A 2 -21.70 -5.33 -6.59
C PHE A 2 -21.51 -4.53 -7.87
N LEU A 3 -20.52 -4.90 -8.68
CA LEU A 3 -20.16 -4.27 -9.94
C LEU A 3 -19.68 -5.36 -10.90
N GLU A 4 -20.21 -5.38 -12.11
CA GLU A 4 -19.75 -6.27 -13.18
C GLU A 4 -18.59 -5.60 -13.94
N ALA A 5 -17.46 -6.29 -14.06
CA ALA A 5 -16.26 -5.78 -14.72
C ALA A 5 -15.59 -6.85 -15.60
N SER A 6 -14.95 -6.40 -16.68
CA SER A 6 -14.24 -7.26 -17.63
C SER A 6 -12.77 -6.86 -17.72
N ALA A 7 -11.89 -7.71 -17.18
CA ALA A 7 -10.45 -7.50 -17.25
C ALA A 7 -9.91 -7.53 -18.70
N MET A 8 -10.57 -8.27 -19.60
CA MET A 8 -10.16 -8.39 -21.01
C MET A 8 -10.42 -7.10 -21.79
N THR A 9 -11.56 -6.46 -21.56
CA THR A 9 -11.97 -5.24 -22.29
C THR A 9 -11.63 -3.96 -21.53
N GLY A 10 -11.28 -4.06 -20.25
CA GLY A 10 -11.06 -2.93 -19.35
C GLY A 10 -12.36 -2.32 -18.80
N GLN A 11 -13.52 -2.84 -19.20
CA GLN A 11 -14.81 -2.30 -18.77
C GLN A 11 -14.97 -2.39 -17.25
N ASN A 12 -15.29 -1.25 -16.63
CA ASN A 12 -15.55 -1.07 -15.21
C ASN A 12 -14.41 -1.48 -14.27
N VAL A 13 -13.20 -1.72 -14.80
CA VAL A 13 -12.04 -2.10 -13.98
C VAL A 13 -11.64 -0.94 -13.07
N GLU A 14 -11.46 0.26 -13.64
CA GLU A 14 -11.08 1.45 -12.88
C GLU A 14 -12.12 1.81 -11.81
N GLU A 15 -13.40 1.77 -12.17
CA GLU A 15 -14.51 2.07 -11.25
C GLU A 15 -14.50 1.09 -10.06
N ALA A 16 -14.30 -0.21 -10.30
CA ALA A 16 -14.22 -1.21 -9.23
C ALA A 16 -13.13 -0.87 -8.20
N PHE A 17 -11.95 -0.46 -8.68
CA PHE A 17 -10.85 -0.09 -7.80
C PHE A 17 -11.14 1.21 -7.05
N LEU A 18 -11.63 2.25 -7.74
CA LEU A 18 -11.91 3.55 -7.14
C LEU A 18 -13.02 3.48 -6.08
N GLU A 19 -14.10 2.75 -6.36
CA GLU A 19 -15.19 2.59 -5.40
C GLU A 19 -14.75 1.79 -4.17
N THR A 20 -13.97 0.74 -4.38
CA THR A 20 -13.40 -0.03 -3.26
C THR A 20 -12.49 0.85 -2.41
N ALA A 21 -11.59 1.62 -3.03
CA ALA A 21 -10.71 2.54 -2.32
C ALA A 21 -11.50 3.61 -1.55
N ARG A 22 -12.55 4.18 -2.16
CA ARG A 22 -13.44 5.14 -1.52
C ARG A 22 -14.13 4.52 -0.30
N LYS A 23 -14.57 3.26 -0.40
CA LYS A 23 -15.24 2.57 0.71
C LYS A 23 -14.29 2.26 1.86
N ILE A 24 -13.06 1.82 1.56
CA ILE A 24 -12.01 1.63 2.57
C ILE A 24 -11.75 2.94 3.31
N TYR A 25 -11.57 4.04 2.57
CA TYR A 25 -11.37 5.37 3.16
C TYR A 25 -12.53 5.78 4.05
N GLN A 26 -13.77 5.62 3.60
CA GLN A 26 -14.95 5.92 4.40
C GLN A 26 -14.99 5.08 5.69
N ASN A 27 -14.71 3.78 5.60
CA ASN A 27 -14.70 2.90 6.77
C ASN A 27 -13.63 3.33 7.81
N ILE A 28 -12.49 3.86 7.36
CA ILE A 28 -11.47 4.44 8.25
C ILE A 28 -12.01 5.69 8.94
N GLN A 29 -12.62 6.62 8.19
CA GLN A 29 -13.19 7.85 8.76
C GLN A 29 -14.32 7.57 9.76
N GLU A 30 -15.12 6.54 9.50
CA GLU A 30 -16.18 6.08 10.41
C GLU A 30 -15.65 5.25 11.60
N GLY A 31 -14.35 4.96 11.67
CA GLY A 31 -13.74 4.13 12.72
C GLY A 31 -14.09 2.64 12.63
N ARG A 32 -14.67 2.19 11.50
CA ARG A 32 -15.00 0.79 11.24
C ARG A 32 -13.79 -0.05 10.83
N LEU A 33 -12.71 0.60 10.42
CA LEU A 33 -11.44 -0.02 10.08
C LEU A 33 -10.32 0.61 10.92
N ASP A 34 -9.70 -0.20 11.77
CA ASP A 34 -8.58 0.24 12.61
C ASP A 34 -7.26 0.15 11.83
N LEU A 35 -6.56 1.28 11.74
CA LEU A 35 -5.27 1.40 11.06
C LEU A 35 -4.11 0.76 11.82
N ASN A 36 -4.29 0.47 13.11
CA ASN A 36 -3.27 -0.17 13.94
C ASN A 36 -3.37 -1.70 13.92
N ALA A 37 -4.46 -2.25 13.38
CA ALA A 37 -4.63 -3.68 13.24
C ALA A 37 -3.70 -4.20 12.13
N SER A 38 -2.72 -5.04 12.49
CA SER A 38 -1.75 -5.62 11.55
C SER A 38 -2.39 -6.43 10.43
N GLU A 39 -3.60 -6.96 10.66
CA GLU A 39 -4.41 -7.69 9.70
C GLU A 39 -5.26 -6.80 8.77
N SER A 40 -5.34 -5.48 9.01
CA SER A 40 -6.19 -4.58 8.21
C SER A 40 -5.68 -4.38 6.77
N GLY A 41 -4.38 -4.62 6.50
CA GLY A 41 -3.76 -4.35 5.20
C GLY A 41 -3.65 -2.86 4.83
N VAL A 42 -4.08 -1.94 5.69
CA VAL A 42 -3.97 -0.50 5.50
C VAL A 42 -2.75 0.01 6.26
N GLN A 43 -1.92 0.82 5.60
CA GLN A 43 -0.75 1.42 6.21
C GLN A 43 -0.95 2.93 6.35
N HIS A 44 -0.53 3.48 7.49
CA HIS A 44 -0.30 4.91 7.60
C HIS A 44 0.75 5.32 6.56
N ARG A 45 0.59 6.52 5.99
CA ARG A 45 1.67 7.10 5.18
C ARG A 45 2.94 7.06 6.02
N PRO A 46 4.03 6.41 5.56
CA PRO A 46 5.28 6.50 6.25
C PRO A 46 5.62 8.00 6.30
N SER A 47 5.65 8.56 7.51
CA SER A 47 6.26 9.86 7.74
C SER A 47 7.64 9.74 7.12
N GLN A 48 7.90 10.47 6.02
CA GLN A 48 9.18 10.35 5.33
C GLN A 48 10.27 10.49 6.40
N PRO A 49 11.12 9.46 6.62
CA PRO A 49 12.33 9.71 7.34
C PRO A 49 13.07 10.70 6.45
N SER A 50 13.39 11.88 6.99
CA SER A 50 14.34 12.79 6.38
C SER A 50 15.46 11.94 5.80
N ARG A 51 15.67 12.02 4.48
CA ARG A 51 16.72 11.28 3.80
C ARG A 51 18.05 11.64 4.46
N THR A 52 18.51 10.84 5.42
CA THR A 52 19.89 10.86 5.86
C THR A 52 20.69 10.30 4.70
N SER A 53 21.20 11.22 3.86
CA SER A 53 22.31 10.94 2.98
C SER A 53 23.45 10.39 3.85
N LEU A 54 23.79 9.11 3.66
CA LEU A 54 25.13 8.62 3.97
C LEU A 54 25.75 8.14 2.66
N SER A 55 26.34 9.10 1.95
CA SER A 55 27.41 8.84 1.00
C SER A 55 28.73 8.96 1.76
N SER A 56 29.38 7.83 2.09
CA SER A 56 30.82 7.75 2.37
C SER A 56 31.28 6.30 2.62
N GLU A 57 31.60 5.63 1.51
CA GLU A 57 32.86 4.89 1.23
C GLU A 57 33.58 4.02 2.30
N ALA A 58 33.88 2.77 1.89
CA ALA A 58 34.86 1.78 2.37
C ALA A 58 34.62 1.16 3.78
N THR A 59 34.47 -0.17 3.97
CA THR A 59 35.35 -1.29 3.58
C THR A 59 34.65 -2.64 3.90
N GLY A 60 34.77 -3.64 3.01
CA GLY A 60 35.02 -5.05 3.42
C GLY A 60 33.85 -6.07 3.45
N ALA A 61 34.00 -7.11 2.62
CA ALA A 61 33.40 -8.47 2.67
C ALA A 61 31.89 -8.60 2.34
N LYS A 62 31.51 -9.25 1.22
CA LYS A 62 31.35 -10.72 1.05
C LYS A 62 30.45 -11.28 2.19
N ASP A 63 29.25 -11.82 1.98
CA ASP A 63 28.77 -12.72 0.95
C ASP A 63 27.23 -12.71 0.87
N GLN A 64 26.71 -12.93 -0.35
CA GLN A 64 25.61 -13.86 -0.66
C GLN A 64 24.22 -13.64 -0.04
N CYS A 65 23.39 -12.92 -0.79
CA CYS A 65 21.94 -13.12 -0.77
C CYS A 65 21.63 -14.56 -1.22
N SER A 66 20.87 -15.30 -0.41
CA SER A 66 20.16 -16.52 -0.78
C SER A 66 18.74 -16.40 -0.29
N CYS A 67 17.82 -16.79 -1.18
CA CYS A 67 16.36 -16.82 -1.09
C CYS A 67 15.66 -15.56 -1.62
#